data_AF-A0A2M7BN79-F1
#
_entry.id   AF-A0A2M7BN79-F1
#
_cell.length_a   1.000
_cell.length_b   1.000
_cell.length_c   1.000
_cell.angle_alpha   90.00
_cell.angle_beta   90.00
_cell.angle_gamma   90.00
#
_symmetry.space_group_name_H-M   'P 1'
#
loop_
_entity.id
_entity.type
_entity.pdbx_description
1 polymer ?
#
loop_
_entity_poly.entity_id
_entity_poly.type
_entity_poly.pdbx_seq_one_letter_code
_entity_poly.pdbx_strand_id
1 'polypeptide(L)'
;MVETELLKNLKTYFGYDGFRALQEEVVGATLAGKDSLVLMPTGGGKSICFQLSALMLPGITLVISPLIALMKDQVDSLKNNGIKAEFINSSLTTGEILRIETEIIGGKIKLLYVAPERLVLPQFLEFLKTIKISLIAVDEAHCISEWGHDFRPDYRNLTILRQNFPSVPIMALTASATEKVRQDIGLKLNLNNHQLFISSFNRPNLYYTVLPKRNTFEQLLSLVEKYKNNSIIIYAFSRKETDELAVNLSTQGYQALAYHAGLESNIRREVQDKFIKDEVKIIVATIAFGMGIDKSDVRLVVHYSLPKSVESYYQETGRAGRDGEKSECVLFYSYGDTAKQNYFIRMMTDGVVRLNAQKKLREMVNYCELKSCRRQYLLKYFGEELGNNCQSCDCCVKSPPTPSLTKEGNLNLFEKLRILRKQIANQNKVPPYIIFSDATLREMVSFLPKNETEFLKINGVGAEKLKRYGRQFLETINSQNAPKVFLSGTYLETQKMWVAGLSIEQIAKNRGYTNETIINHLEKIIESGVQLNLDKIIFDPTRLKIIKDAFAQTNDTKLAPIKAILDDDYSYEEIRLGRLMVAK
;
A
#
# COMPACT_ATOMS: atom_id res chain seq x y z
N MET A 1 35.05 7.50 -4.32
CA MET A 1 35.00 6.03 -4.49
C MET A 1 33.80 5.43 -3.76
N VAL A 2 33.67 5.63 -2.44
CA VAL A 2 32.53 5.11 -1.65
C VAL A 2 31.17 5.66 -2.12
N GLU A 3 31.06 6.97 -2.37
CA GLU A 3 29.83 7.62 -2.86
C GLU A 3 29.36 7.06 -4.22
N THR A 4 30.29 6.86 -5.16
CA THR A 4 30.01 6.28 -6.48
C THR A 4 29.54 4.83 -6.37
N GLU A 5 30.08 4.07 -5.42
CA GLU A 5 29.68 2.69 -5.14
C GLU A 5 28.30 2.61 -4.46
N LEU A 6 28.01 3.56 -3.55
CA LEU A 6 26.72 3.69 -2.90
C LEU A 6 25.58 3.94 -3.90
N LEU A 7 25.75 4.91 -4.80
CA LEU A 7 24.77 5.18 -5.87
C LEU A 7 24.63 3.99 -6.82
N LYS A 8 25.74 3.33 -7.17
CA LYS A 8 25.72 2.12 -8.00
C LYS A 8 24.91 1.00 -7.34
N ASN A 9 25.11 0.74 -6.05
CA ASN A 9 24.36 -0.30 -5.33
C ASN A 9 22.90 0.10 -5.11
N LEU A 10 22.63 1.38 -4.85
CA LEU A 10 21.27 1.93 -4.79
C LEU A 10 20.52 1.65 -6.10
N LYS A 11 21.13 1.97 -7.24
CA LYS A 11 20.53 1.72 -8.56
C LYS A 11 20.43 0.24 -8.86
N THR A 12 21.48 -0.54 -8.62
CA THR A 12 21.55 -1.96 -8.97
C THR A 12 20.48 -2.78 -8.23
N TYR A 13 20.35 -2.60 -6.92
CA TYR A 13 19.47 -3.42 -6.10
C TYR A 13 18.07 -2.82 -5.95
N PHE A 14 17.95 -1.49 -5.82
CA PHE A 14 16.68 -0.83 -5.51
C PHE A 14 16.11 -0.04 -6.70
N GLY A 15 16.91 0.23 -7.73
CA GLY A 15 16.46 0.89 -8.96
C GLY A 15 16.37 2.41 -8.87
N TYR A 16 16.92 3.05 -7.84
CA TYR A 16 16.87 4.51 -7.67
C TYR A 16 18.15 5.19 -8.16
N ASP A 17 18.01 6.29 -8.90
CA ASP A 17 19.13 7.05 -9.45
C ASP A 17 19.75 8.05 -8.47
N GLY A 18 19.10 8.29 -7.33
CA GLY A 18 19.58 9.22 -6.30
C GLY A 18 18.96 8.98 -4.93
N PHE A 19 19.63 9.52 -3.92
CA PHE A 19 19.19 9.46 -2.54
C PHE A 19 18.07 10.47 -2.26
N ARG A 20 17.17 10.10 -1.35
CA ARG A 20 16.29 11.06 -0.67
C ARG A 20 17.08 11.75 0.45
N ALA A 21 16.55 12.88 0.92
CA ALA A 21 17.17 13.68 1.97
C ALA A 21 17.61 12.81 3.17
N LEU A 22 18.85 13.03 3.62
CA LEU A 22 19.52 12.37 4.74
C LEU A 22 19.86 10.88 4.56
N GLN A 23 19.43 10.21 3.49
CA GLN A 23 19.71 8.78 3.34
C GLN A 23 21.20 8.50 3.17
N GLU A 24 21.88 9.30 2.37
CA GLU A 24 23.31 9.14 2.11
C GLU A 24 24.13 9.40 3.37
N GLU A 25 23.79 10.46 4.10
CA GLU A 25 24.46 10.87 5.33
C GLU A 25 24.29 9.83 6.44
N VAL A 26 23.09 9.22 6.55
CA VAL A 26 22.83 8.11 7.48
C VAL A 26 23.67 6.87 7.13
N VAL A 27 23.73 6.51 5.84
CA VAL A 27 24.55 5.37 5.38
C VAL A 27 26.03 5.67 5.63
N GLY A 28 26.51 6.86 5.30
CA GLY A 28 27.88 7.30 5.53
C GLY A 28 28.28 7.24 7.02
N ALA A 29 27.41 7.72 7.91
CA ALA A 29 27.64 7.62 9.36
C ALA A 29 27.76 6.16 9.83
N THR A 30 26.92 5.28 9.29
CA THR A 30 26.92 3.85 9.60
C THR A 30 28.20 3.16 9.13
N LEU A 31 28.65 3.47 7.90
CA LEU A 31 29.92 2.95 7.35
C LEU A 31 31.14 3.48 8.11
N ALA A 32 31.03 4.67 8.71
CA ALA A 32 32.03 5.21 9.63
C ALA A 32 31.96 4.60 11.05
N GLY A 33 31.10 3.60 11.29
CA GLY A 33 30.96 2.91 12.56
C GLY A 33 30.24 3.73 13.65
N LYS A 34 29.48 4.76 13.26
CA LYS A 34 28.77 5.63 14.21
C LYS A 34 27.36 5.14 14.50
N ASP A 35 26.95 5.24 15.75
CA ASP A 35 25.55 5.11 16.15
C ASP A 35 24.71 6.24 15.55
N SER A 36 23.45 5.95 15.22
CA SER A 36 22.53 6.92 14.62
C SER A 36 21.12 6.81 15.17
N LEU A 37 20.48 7.96 15.42
CA LEU A 37 19.05 8.09 15.63
C LEU A 37 18.45 8.76 14.38
N VAL A 38 17.62 8.01 13.65
CA VAL A 38 17.09 8.38 12.35
C VAL A 38 15.59 8.59 12.44
N LEU A 39 15.18 9.85 12.34
CA LEU A 39 13.79 10.27 12.34
C LEU A 39 13.40 10.70 10.92
N MET A 40 12.68 9.84 10.22
CA MET A 40 12.20 10.12 8.86
C MET A 40 10.74 9.68 8.73
N PRO A 41 9.86 10.46 8.09
CA PRO A 41 8.44 10.16 8.00
C PRO A 41 8.16 8.78 7.37
N THR A 42 6.93 8.28 7.54
CA THR A 42 6.47 7.11 6.78
C THR A 42 6.61 7.36 5.28
N GLY A 43 7.09 6.36 4.55
CA GLY A 43 7.45 6.53 3.14
C GLY A 43 8.74 7.30 2.88
N GLY A 44 9.45 7.82 3.90
CA GLY A 44 10.73 8.55 3.74
C GLY A 44 11.93 7.71 3.33
N GLY A 45 11.78 6.38 3.23
CA GLY A 45 12.85 5.47 2.79
C GLY A 45 13.81 5.02 3.91
N LYS A 46 13.33 4.95 5.16
CA LYS A 46 14.11 4.47 6.32
C LYS A 46 14.77 3.10 6.10
N SER A 47 14.04 2.15 5.50
CA SER A 47 14.56 0.80 5.28
C SER A 47 15.81 0.79 4.41
N ILE A 48 15.89 1.68 3.40
CA ILE A 48 17.04 1.78 2.50
C ILE A 48 18.31 2.12 3.29
N CYS A 49 18.22 2.93 4.36
CA CYS A 49 19.37 3.34 5.15
C CYS A 49 20.13 2.13 5.74
N PHE A 50 19.43 1.20 6.40
CA PHE A 50 20.09 0.01 6.93
C PHE A 50 20.27 -1.10 5.86
N GLN A 51 19.38 -1.19 4.87
CA GLN A 51 19.48 -2.21 3.81
C GLN A 51 20.68 -1.97 2.89
N LEU A 52 20.93 -0.72 2.49
CA LEU A 52 22.10 -0.38 1.70
C LEU A 52 23.38 -0.52 2.52
N SER A 53 23.36 -0.06 3.79
CA SER A 53 24.49 -0.26 4.71
C SER A 53 24.85 -1.75 4.87
N ALA A 54 23.85 -2.64 4.95
CA ALA A 54 24.05 -4.08 5.04
C ALA A 54 24.81 -4.67 3.84
N LEU A 55 24.57 -4.15 2.63
CA LEU A 55 25.25 -4.59 1.41
C LEU A 55 26.71 -4.15 1.36
N MET A 56 27.03 -3.01 1.97
CA MET A 56 28.36 -2.41 1.99
C MET A 56 29.25 -2.97 3.11
N LEU A 57 28.65 -3.42 4.22
CA LEU A 57 29.38 -3.94 5.37
C LEU A 57 29.69 -5.44 5.21
N PRO A 58 30.85 -5.94 5.69
CA PRO A 58 31.09 -7.38 5.82
C PRO A 58 30.10 -8.00 6.82
N GLY A 59 29.90 -9.32 6.84
CA GLY A 59 29.04 -9.96 7.83
C GLY A 59 27.53 -9.66 7.68
N ILE A 60 26.78 -9.73 8.78
CA ILE A 60 25.32 -9.62 8.79
C ILE A 60 24.82 -8.34 9.46
N THR A 61 23.69 -7.82 8.96
CA THR A 61 22.91 -6.79 9.65
C THR A 61 21.73 -7.43 10.38
N LEU A 62 21.66 -7.20 11.69
CA LEU A 62 20.56 -7.63 12.54
C LEU A 62 19.50 -6.52 12.58
N VAL A 63 18.26 -6.81 12.17
CA VAL A 63 17.16 -5.85 12.15
C VAL A 63 16.10 -6.25 13.18
N ILE A 64 15.93 -5.45 14.22
CA ILE A 64 14.90 -5.65 15.23
C ILE A 64 13.63 -4.94 14.77
N SER A 65 12.54 -5.67 14.64
CA SER A 65 11.26 -5.14 14.16
C SER A 65 10.11 -5.68 15.02
N PRO A 66 9.12 -4.84 15.38
CA PRO A 66 8.10 -5.24 16.36
C PRO A 66 7.07 -6.22 15.78
N LEU A 67 7.02 -6.39 14.46
CA LEU A 67 5.91 -7.07 13.79
C LEU A 67 6.34 -8.08 12.75
N ILE A 68 5.86 -9.30 12.95
CA ILE A 68 6.07 -10.44 12.06
C ILE A 68 5.62 -10.15 10.62
N ALA A 69 4.48 -9.50 10.44
CA ALA A 69 3.98 -9.16 9.11
C ALA A 69 4.92 -8.19 8.37
N LEU A 70 5.46 -7.19 9.07
CA LEU A 70 6.43 -6.24 8.49
C LEU A 70 7.73 -6.95 8.10
N MET A 71 8.23 -7.83 8.96
CA MET A 71 9.44 -8.60 8.68
C MET A 71 9.30 -9.42 7.40
N LYS A 72 8.16 -10.10 7.22
CA LYS A 72 7.89 -10.90 6.02
C LYS A 72 7.88 -10.04 4.76
N ASP A 73 7.12 -8.94 4.74
CA ASP A 73 7.03 -8.05 3.58
C ASP A 73 8.39 -7.47 3.19
N GLN A 74 9.21 -7.07 4.18
CA GLN A 74 10.56 -6.58 3.93
C GLN A 74 11.50 -7.67 3.38
N VAL A 75 11.44 -8.89 3.93
CA VAL A 75 12.25 -10.02 3.44
C VAL A 75 11.85 -10.43 2.03
N ASP A 76 10.55 -10.50 1.73
CA ASP A 76 10.06 -10.83 0.39
C ASP A 76 10.49 -9.77 -0.63
N SER A 77 10.43 -8.49 -0.26
CA SER A 77 10.93 -7.38 -1.10
C SER A 77 12.45 -7.48 -1.35
N LEU A 78 13.24 -7.77 -0.31
CA LEU A 78 14.69 -7.95 -0.44
C LEU A 78 15.05 -9.13 -1.34
N LYS A 79 14.40 -10.28 -1.15
CA LYS A 79 14.56 -11.47 -2.01
C LYS A 79 14.18 -11.17 -3.46
N ASN A 80 13.17 -10.32 -3.67
CA ASN A 80 12.78 -9.89 -5.02
C ASN A 80 13.82 -9.00 -5.70
N ASN A 81 14.55 -8.22 -4.90
CA ASN A 81 15.67 -7.39 -5.35
C ASN A 81 16.99 -8.18 -5.46
N GLY A 82 16.97 -9.50 -5.24
CA GLY A 82 18.16 -10.35 -5.28
C GLY A 82 19.02 -10.32 -4.02
N ILE A 83 18.54 -9.69 -2.95
CA ILE A 83 19.24 -9.60 -1.66
C ILE A 83 18.83 -10.77 -0.78
N LYS A 84 19.82 -11.49 -0.23
CA LYS A 84 19.60 -12.62 0.67
C LYS A 84 19.28 -12.11 2.08
N ALA A 85 18.02 -12.24 2.48
CA ALA A 85 17.52 -11.88 3.79
C ALA A 85 16.61 -12.97 4.33
N GLU A 86 16.55 -13.11 5.66
CA GLU A 86 15.61 -14.01 6.35
C GLU A 86 15.06 -13.34 7.62
N PHE A 87 14.05 -13.95 8.23
CA PHE A 87 13.52 -13.53 9.53
C PHE A 87 13.46 -14.70 10.51
N ILE A 88 13.57 -14.42 11.82
CA ILE A 88 13.32 -15.38 12.90
C ILE A 88 12.30 -14.79 13.87
N ASN A 89 11.20 -15.53 14.09
CA ASN A 89 10.14 -15.17 15.03
C ASN A 89 9.47 -16.43 15.60
N SER A 90 8.41 -16.26 16.40
CA SER A 90 7.70 -17.35 17.06
C SER A 90 6.87 -18.25 16.12
N SER A 91 6.64 -17.86 14.87
CA SER A 91 5.85 -18.65 13.90
C SER A 91 6.64 -19.71 13.13
N LEU A 92 7.98 -19.70 13.23
CA LEU A 92 8.84 -20.69 12.56
C LEU A 92 9.06 -21.93 13.43
N THR A 93 9.15 -23.08 12.76
CA THR A 93 9.53 -24.35 13.38
C THR A 93 11.02 -24.39 13.72
N THR A 94 11.41 -25.28 14.64
CA THR A 94 12.82 -25.46 15.01
C THR A 94 13.70 -25.84 13.81
N GLY A 95 13.19 -26.67 12.90
CA GLY A 95 13.92 -27.06 11.69
C GLY A 95 14.16 -25.89 10.74
N GLU A 96 13.18 -24.98 10.59
CA GLU A 96 13.35 -23.76 9.79
C GLU A 96 14.38 -22.81 10.40
N ILE A 97 14.37 -22.67 11.74
CA ILE A 97 15.35 -21.84 12.46
C ILE A 97 16.76 -22.38 12.26
N LEU A 98 16.98 -23.68 12.49
CA LEU A 98 18.30 -24.33 12.30
C LEU A 98 18.82 -24.19 10.86
N ARG A 99 17.92 -24.28 9.86
CA ARG A 99 18.29 -24.05 8.45
C ARG A 99 18.78 -22.61 8.25
N ILE A 100 18.05 -21.63 8.79
CA ILE A 100 18.42 -20.21 8.68
C ILE A 100 19.76 -19.95 9.38
N GLU A 101 19.95 -20.47 10.60
CA GLU A 101 21.21 -20.36 11.33
C GLU A 101 22.39 -20.94 10.55
N THR A 102 22.20 -22.12 9.93
CA THR A 102 23.21 -22.75 9.06
C THR A 102 23.55 -21.88 7.85
N GLU A 103 22.54 -21.25 7.22
CA GLU A 103 22.76 -20.34 6.09
C GLU A 103 23.47 -19.04 6.50
N ILE A 104 23.23 -18.54 7.72
CA ILE A 104 23.92 -17.39 8.29
C ILE A 104 25.39 -17.72 8.53
N ILE A 105 25.67 -18.85 9.20
CA ILE A 105 27.04 -19.31 9.46
C ILE A 105 27.80 -19.51 8.14
N GLY A 106 27.13 -20.04 7.12
CA GLY A 106 27.67 -20.17 5.77
C GLY A 106 27.85 -18.85 5.00
N GLY A 107 27.57 -17.70 5.60
CA GLY A 107 27.76 -16.37 5.00
C GLY A 107 26.79 -16.04 3.86
N LYS A 108 25.68 -16.78 3.71
CA LYS A 108 24.73 -16.60 2.60
C LYS A 108 23.73 -15.47 2.83
N ILE A 109 23.47 -15.12 4.09
CA ILE A 109 22.44 -14.15 4.49
C ILE A 109 23.10 -12.82 4.89
N LYS A 110 22.59 -11.72 4.33
CA LYS A 110 23.07 -10.35 4.59
C LYS A 110 22.24 -9.60 5.62
N LEU A 111 20.94 -9.91 5.71
CA LEU A 111 20.03 -9.30 6.68
C LEU A 111 19.23 -10.38 7.42
N LEU A 112 19.19 -10.28 8.74
CA LEU A 112 18.34 -11.09 9.59
C LEU A 112 17.36 -10.20 10.35
N TYR A 113 16.07 -10.37 10.10
CA TYR A 113 15.01 -9.70 10.84
C TYR A 113 14.60 -10.53 12.06
N VAL A 114 14.47 -9.90 13.23
CA VAL A 114 14.19 -10.59 14.49
C VAL A 114 13.16 -9.84 15.32
N ALA A 115 12.26 -10.59 15.93
CA ALA A 115 11.31 -10.07 16.91
C ALA A 115 12.00 -9.80 18.27
N PRO A 116 11.70 -8.70 18.97
CA PRO A 116 12.41 -8.31 20.21
C PRO A 116 12.39 -9.39 21.30
N GLU A 117 11.31 -10.16 21.42
CA GLU A 117 11.16 -11.23 22.41
C GLU A 117 12.19 -12.37 22.23
N ARG A 118 12.73 -12.54 21.02
CA ARG A 118 13.77 -13.56 20.76
C ARG A 118 15.11 -13.20 21.38
N LEU A 119 15.41 -11.90 21.55
CA LEU A 119 16.69 -11.43 22.10
C LEU A 119 16.86 -11.76 23.58
N VAL A 120 15.78 -12.14 24.27
CA VAL A 120 15.83 -12.52 25.69
C VAL A 120 16.19 -14.00 25.85
N LEU A 121 16.12 -14.80 24.77
CA LEU A 121 16.43 -16.23 24.81
C LEU A 121 17.95 -16.46 24.84
N PRO A 122 18.51 -17.10 25.89
CA PRO A 122 19.96 -17.29 26.01
C PRO A 122 20.58 -18.02 24.82
N GLN A 123 19.93 -19.07 24.30
CA GLN A 123 20.45 -19.84 23.16
C GLN A 123 20.59 -18.97 21.91
N PHE A 124 19.65 -18.04 21.70
CA PHE A 124 19.68 -17.15 20.55
C PHE A 124 20.79 -16.10 20.66
N LEU A 125 21.01 -15.55 21.86
CA LEU A 125 22.13 -14.64 22.10
C LEU A 125 23.48 -15.32 21.91
N GLU A 126 23.64 -16.56 22.37
CA GLU A 126 24.87 -17.33 22.15
C GLU A 126 25.08 -17.59 20.66
N PHE A 127 24.03 -17.94 19.91
CA PHE A 127 24.12 -18.02 18.45
C PHE A 127 24.57 -16.69 17.82
N LEU A 128 23.98 -15.56 18.21
CA LEU A 128 24.37 -14.24 17.69
C LEU A 128 25.83 -13.88 17.99
N LYS A 129 26.42 -14.37 19.08
CA LYS A 129 27.85 -14.18 19.38
C LYS A 129 28.77 -15.00 18.47
N THR A 130 28.28 -16.08 17.86
CA THR A 130 29.07 -16.91 16.93
C THR A 130 29.21 -16.30 15.53
N ILE A 131 28.44 -15.25 15.22
CA ILE A 131 28.37 -14.65 13.88
C ILE A 131 28.90 -13.21 13.88
N LYS A 132 29.47 -12.77 12.75
CA LYS A 132 29.96 -11.40 12.59
C LYS A 132 28.79 -10.44 12.29
N ILE A 133 28.27 -9.79 13.32
CA ILE A 133 27.28 -8.71 13.19
C ILE A 133 28.02 -7.39 12.95
N SER A 134 27.67 -6.68 11.88
CA SER A 134 28.30 -5.41 11.52
C SER A 134 27.40 -4.19 11.67
N LEU A 135 26.09 -4.42 11.83
CA LEU A 135 25.11 -3.37 12.07
C LEU A 135 23.93 -3.96 12.83
N ILE A 136 23.42 -3.22 13.82
CA ILE A 136 22.16 -3.51 14.48
C ILE A 136 21.20 -2.37 14.14
N ALA A 137 20.15 -2.65 13.39
CA ALA A 137 19.08 -1.70 13.11
C ALA A 137 17.88 -1.98 14.02
N VAL A 138 17.42 -0.96 14.74
CA VAL A 138 16.19 -1.02 15.55
C VAL A 138 15.11 -0.23 14.83
N ASP A 139 14.22 -0.94 14.13
CA ASP A 139 13.10 -0.33 13.43
C ASP A 139 11.96 -0.02 14.41
N GLU A 140 11.17 1.01 14.09
CA GLU A 140 10.12 1.54 14.95
C GLU A 140 10.58 1.81 16.41
N ALA A 141 11.77 2.38 16.58
CA ALA A 141 12.43 2.59 17.87
C ALA A 141 11.58 3.38 18.91
N HIS A 142 10.56 4.13 18.47
CA HIS A 142 9.59 4.76 19.37
C HIS A 142 8.88 3.77 20.32
N CYS A 143 8.79 2.48 19.96
CA CYS A 143 8.23 1.44 20.82
C CYS A 143 9.00 1.23 22.14
N ILE A 144 10.25 1.69 22.23
CA ILE A 144 11.08 1.63 23.44
C ILE A 144 10.56 2.58 24.53
N SER A 145 10.01 3.72 24.12
CA SER A 145 9.64 4.79 25.01
C SER A 145 8.21 4.66 25.49
N GLU A 146 8.00 4.76 26.81
CA GLU A 146 6.66 4.85 27.42
C GLU A 146 5.96 6.17 27.08
N TRP A 147 6.74 7.18 26.70
CA TRP A 147 6.23 8.44 26.19
C TRP A 147 5.82 8.34 24.71
N GLY A 148 6.20 7.24 24.04
CA GLY A 148 5.74 6.87 22.72
C GLY A 148 4.24 6.56 22.68
N HIS A 149 3.70 6.38 21.48
CA HIS A 149 2.28 6.08 21.27
C HIS A 149 1.98 4.58 21.11
N ASP A 150 3.01 3.74 20.93
CA ASP A 150 2.91 2.26 20.89
C ASP A 150 4.03 1.60 21.72
N PHE A 151 4.06 1.89 23.02
CA PHE A 151 5.06 1.31 23.93
C PHE A 151 4.95 -0.22 23.98
N ARG A 152 6.09 -0.91 23.89
CA ARG A 152 6.19 -2.38 23.98
C ARG A 152 7.16 -2.79 25.09
N PRO A 153 6.71 -3.56 26.11
CA PRO A 153 7.57 -4.02 27.19
C PRO A 153 8.84 -4.75 26.70
N ASP A 154 8.73 -5.60 25.69
CA ASP A 154 9.86 -6.37 25.15
C ASP A 154 10.98 -5.50 24.58
N TYR A 155 10.64 -4.29 24.11
CA TYR A 155 11.63 -3.32 23.62
C TYR A 155 12.48 -2.71 24.74
N ARG A 156 12.07 -2.80 26.01
CA ARG A 156 12.92 -2.39 27.14
C ARG A 156 14.17 -3.27 27.26
N ASN A 157 14.09 -4.51 26.78
CA ASN A 157 15.19 -5.48 26.88
C ASN A 157 16.29 -5.25 25.83
N LEU A 158 16.12 -4.29 24.91
CA LEU A 158 17.10 -4.00 23.86
C LEU A 158 18.42 -3.41 24.39
N THR A 159 18.47 -2.99 25.66
CA THR A 159 19.73 -2.68 26.38
C THR A 159 20.76 -3.81 26.27
N ILE A 160 20.30 -5.07 26.18
CA ILE A 160 21.16 -6.25 26.03
C ILE A 160 22.02 -6.23 24.77
N LEU A 161 21.57 -5.53 23.72
CA LEU A 161 22.29 -5.44 22.45
C LEU A 161 23.61 -4.69 22.62
N ARG A 162 23.59 -3.51 23.26
CA ARG A 162 24.82 -2.76 23.52
C ARG A 162 25.75 -3.48 24.49
N GLN A 163 25.21 -4.23 25.45
CA GLN A 163 26.01 -5.02 26.40
C GLN A 163 26.77 -6.16 25.71
N ASN A 164 26.15 -6.88 24.78
CA ASN A 164 26.77 -8.01 24.09
C ASN A 164 27.56 -7.61 22.85
N PHE A 165 27.21 -6.48 22.21
CA PHE A 165 27.82 -6.00 20.96
C PHE A 165 28.29 -4.54 21.10
N PRO A 166 29.26 -4.26 22.00
CA PRO A 166 29.63 -2.88 22.36
C PRO A 166 30.24 -2.08 21.20
N SER A 167 30.94 -2.73 20.28
CA SER A 167 31.60 -2.10 19.13
C SER A 167 30.75 -2.03 17.86
N VAL A 168 29.58 -2.66 17.84
CA VAL A 168 28.72 -2.70 16.64
C VAL A 168 27.88 -1.42 16.60
N PRO A 169 27.83 -0.70 15.46
CA PRO A 169 26.98 0.48 15.34
C PRO A 169 25.50 0.11 15.46
N ILE A 170 24.75 0.92 16.21
CA ILE A 170 23.30 0.80 16.34
C ILE A 170 22.62 1.95 15.58
N MET A 171 21.73 1.61 14.66
CA MET A 171 20.88 2.55 13.94
C MET A 171 19.44 2.41 14.47
N ALA A 172 18.94 3.39 15.21
CA ALA A 172 17.57 3.42 15.69
C ALA A 172 16.70 4.28 14.77
N LEU A 173 15.66 3.70 14.17
CA LEU A 173 14.82 4.36 13.17
C LEU A 173 13.38 4.50 13.65
N THR A 174 12.76 5.65 13.40
CA THR A 174 11.32 5.84 13.65
C THR A 174 10.71 6.89 12.74
N ALA A 175 9.39 6.79 12.51
CA ALA A 175 8.63 7.76 11.73
C ALA A 175 8.12 8.97 12.53
N SER A 176 7.95 8.80 13.84
CA SER A 176 7.24 9.76 14.68
C SER A 176 7.79 9.69 16.10
N ALA A 177 8.60 10.67 16.47
CA ALA A 177 9.13 10.81 17.83
C ALA A 177 9.31 12.29 18.16
N THR A 178 8.67 12.73 19.24
CA THR A 178 8.93 14.03 19.86
C THR A 178 10.32 14.04 20.49
N GLU A 179 10.84 15.23 20.84
CA GLU A 179 12.17 15.37 21.45
C GLU A 179 12.36 14.50 22.69
N LYS A 180 11.35 14.45 23.57
CA LYS A 180 11.36 13.60 24.76
C LYS A 180 11.48 12.11 24.42
N VAL A 181 10.75 11.65 23.40
CA VAL A 181 10.82 10.25 22.95
C VAL A 181 12.20 9.94 22.37
N ARG A 182 12.81 10.87 21.62
CA ARG A 182 14.17 10.71 21.07
C ARG A 182 15.22 10.57 22.15
N GLN A 183 15.16 11.41 23.18
CA GLN A 183 16.06 11.33 24.34
C GLN A 183 15.93 9.98 25.05
N ASP A 184 14.69 9.50 25.26
CA ASP A 184 14.44 8.20 25.91
C ASP A 184 14.98 7.02 25.07
N ILE A 185 14.82 7.05 23.74
CA ILE A 185 15.43 6.04 22.84
C ILE A 185 16.95 6.04 23.00
N GLY A 186 17.58 7.22 22.97
CA GLY A 186 19.03 7.35 23.11
C GLY A 186 19.55 6.79 24.43
N LEU A 187 18.85 7.07 25.54
CA LEU A 187 19.19 6.56 26.86
C LEU A 187 19.03 5.04 26.94
N LYS A 188 17.88 4.50 26.50
CA LYS A 188 17.57 3.07 26.61
C LYS A 188 18.42 2.18 25.71
N LEU A 189 18.81 2.65 24.53
CA LEU A 189 19.72 1.93 23.64
C LEU A 189 21.21 2.22 23.95
N ASN A 190 21.49 3.09 24.93
CA ASN A 190 22.84 3.52 25.30
C ASN A 190 23.63 4.04 24.08
N LEU A 191 22.99 4.93 23.32
CA LEU A 191 23.51 5.56 22.09
C LEU A 191 24.35 6.79 22.44
N ASN A 192 25.51 6.57 23.06
CA ASN A 192 26.42 7.64 23.46
C ASN A 192 26.98 8.35 22.21
N ASN A 193 26.81 9.67 22.12
CA ASN A 193 27.28 10.50 21.00
C ASN A 193 26.78 10.07 19.60
N HIS A 194 25.54 9.58 19.50
CA HIS A 194 24.94 9.22 18.22
C HIS A 194 24.76 10.40 17.29
N GLN A 195 24.77 10.13 15.99
CA GLN A 195 24.37 11.10 14.96
C GLN A 195 22.84 11.21 14.91
N LEU A 196 22.33 12.42 15.00
CA LEU A 196 20.90 12.71 14.95
C LEU A 196 20.50 13.18 13.56
N PHE A 197 19.66 12.41 12.86
CA PHE A 197 19.14 12.74 11.55
C PHE A 197 17.64 12.97 11.64
N ILE A 198 17.17 14.19 11.38
CA ILE A 198 15.76 14.55 11.40
C ILE A 198 15.36 15.07 10.03
N SER A 199 14.58 14.27 9.31
CA SER A 199 13.94 14.71 8.07
C SER A 199 12.64 15.44 8.39
N SER A 200 12.20 16.30 7.47
CA SER A 200 10.93 16.99 7.58
C SER A 200 9.77 16.00 7.75
N PHE A 201 8.86 16.30 8.67
CA PHE A 201 7.59 15.64 8.85
C PHE A 201 6.56 16.07 7.81
N ASN A 202 6.92 16.98 6.91
CA ASN A 202 6.00 17.47 5.89
C ASN A 202 5.74 16.41 4.82
N ARG A 203 4.47 16.02 4.68
CA ARG A 203 3.97 15.17 3.59
C ARG A 203 3.14 15.99 2.60
N PRO A 204 3.76 16.75 1.68
CA PRO A 204 3.06 17.74 0.85
C PRO A 204 1.99 17.12 -0.06
N ASN A 205 2.11 15.82 -0.34
CA ASN A 205 1.15 15.07 -1.15
C ASN A 205 -0.15 14.69 -0.42
N LEU A 206 -0.20 14.84 0.91
CA LEU A 206 -1.39 14.53 1.70
C LEU A 206 -2.27 15.76 1.87
N TYR A 207 -3.57 15.62 1.63
CA TYR A 207 -4.56 16.66 1.91
C TYR A 207 -5.30 16.35 3.21
N TYR A 208 -5.28 17.27 4.17
CA TYR A 208 -5.93 17.06 5.48
C TYR A 208 -7.27 17.77 5.59
N THR A 209 -8.30 17.05 6.03
CA THR A 209 -9.66 17.57 6.21
C THR A 209 -10.24 17.07 7.53
N VAL A 210 -10.91 17.95 8.30
CA VAL A 210 -11.78 17.54 9.41
C VAL A 210 -13.22 17.91 9.09
N LEU A 211 -14.09 16.91 9.08
CA LEU A 211 -15.51 17.05 8.79
C LEU A 211 -16.35 16.87 10.06
N PRO A 212 -17.46 17.62 10.22
CA PRO A 212 -18.37 17.41 11.34
C PRO A 212 -19.05 16.05 11.23
N LYS A 213 -19.19 15.35 12.35
CA LYS A 213 -19.85 14.04 12.44
C LYS A 213 -21.39 14.18 12.41
N ARG A 214 -21.94 14.46 11.23
CA ARG A 214 -23.38 14.56 10.93
C ARG A 214 -23.68 13.79 9.66
N ASN A 215 -24.70 12.94 9.60
CA ASN A 215 -24.93 12.07 8.43
C ASN A 215 -23.64 11.36 7.97
N THR A 216 -22.84 10.90 8.94
CA THR A 216 -21.44 10.52 8.73
C THR A 216 -21.29 9.38 7.72
N PHE A 217 -22.24 8.45 7.69
CA PHE A 217 -22.22 7.35 6.72
C PHE A 217 -22.48 7.85 5.28
N GLU A 218 -23.37 8.81 5.06
CA GLU A 218 -23.60 9.41 3.73
C GLU A 218 -22.36 10.18 3.25
N GLN A 219 -21.75 10.97 4.14
CA GLN A 219 -20.48 11.64 3.84
C GLN A 219 -19.37 10.62 3.50
N LEU A 220 -19.30 9.52 4.24
CA LEU A 220 -18.36 8.43 3.96
C LEU A 220 -18.63 7.80 2.58
N LEU A 221 -19.88 7.53 2.22
CA LEU A 221 -20.23 6.98 0.91
C LEU A 221 -19.81 7.91 -0.23
N SER A 222 -20.00 9.22 -0.08
CA SER A 222 -19.53 10.21 -1.07
C SER A 222 -18.01 10.17 -1.26
N LEU A 223 -17.25 10.04 -0.17
CA LEU A 223 -15.80 9.89 -0.23
C LEU A 223 -15.39 8.55 -0.86
N VAL A 224 -16.05 7.46 -0.49
CA VAL A 224 -15.75 6.14 -1.05
C VAL A 224 -16.04 6.10 -2.55
N GLU A 225 -17.16 6.67 -3.01
CA GLU A 225 -17.50 6.74 -4.42
C GLU A 225 -16.45 7.55 -5.22
N LYS A 226 -15.99 8.69 -4.68
CA LYS A 226 -14.91 9.50 -5.26
C LYS A 226 -13.62 8.70 -5.47
N TYR A 227 -13.34 7.71 -4.62
CA TYR A 227 -12.12 6.91 -4.63
C TYR A 227 -12.36 5.41 -4.91
N LYS A 228 -13.49 5.03 -5.54
CA LYS A 228 -13.92 3.63 -5.69
C LYS A 228 -12.92 2.69 -6.37
N ASN A 229 -12.06 3.23 -7.23
CA ASN A 229 -11.03 2.48 -7.96
C ASN A 229 -9.69 2.40 -7.21
N ASN A 230 -9.59 3.04 -6.05
CA ASN A 230 -8.37 3.15 -5.26
C ASN A 230 -8.48 2.40 -3.94
N SER A 231 -7.33 2.21 -3.29
CA SER A 231 -7.28 1.59 -1.97
C SER A 231 -7.58 2.61 -0.88
N ILE A 232 -8.46 2.22 0.03
CA ILE A 232 -9.03 3.05 1.09
C ILE A 232 -8.83 2.36 2.43
N ILE A 233 -8.41 3.12 3.45
CA ILE A 233 -8.38 2.67 4.85
C ILE A 233 -9.35 3.52 5.65
N ILE A 234 -10.22 2.88 6.43
CA ILE A 234 -11.20 3.53 7.31
C ILE A 234 -10.93 3.10 8.74
N TYR A 235 -10.44 4.02 9.57
CA TYR A 235 -10.21 3.80 10.99
C TYR A 235 -11.48 4.02 11.81
N ALA A 236 -11.89 2.97 12.52
CA ALA A 236 -13.01 2.90 13.44
C ALA A 236 -12.53 2.67 14.88
N PHE A 237 -13.37 3.02 15.86
CA PHE A 237 -13.02 3.01 17.28
C PHE A 237 -12.99 1.60 17.88
N SER A 238 -13.97 0.77 17.53
CA SER A 238 -14.19 -0.54 18.16
C SER A 238 -14.29 -1.65 17.13
N ARG A 239 -14.14 -2.90 17.59
CA ARG A 239 -14.32 -4.10 16.76
C ARG A 239 -15.72 -4.13 16.13
N LYS A 240 -16.75 -3.94 16.97
CA LYS A 240 -18.15 -3.84 16.53
C LYS A 240 -18.38 -2.77 15.46
N GLU A 241 -17.88 -1.54 15.68
CA GLU A 241 -18.01 -0.45 14.70
C GLU A 241 -17.27 -0.78 13.39
N THR A 242 -16.15 -1.50 13.48
CA THR A 242 -15.39 -1.96 12.30
C THR A 242 -16.20 -2.95 11.47
N ASP A 243 -16.77 -3.96 12.12
CA ASP A 243 -17.58 -4.99 11.46
C ASP A 243 -18.84 -4.39 10.83
N GLU A 244 -19.58 -3.57 11.59
CA GLU A 244 -20.80 -2.92 11.13
C GLU A 244 -20.55 -2.03 9.91
N LEU A 245 -19.49 -1.21 9.93
CA LEU A 245 -19.15 -0.35 8.79
C LEU A 245 -18.72 -1.16 7.57
N ALA A 246 -17.96 -2.25 7.73
CA ALA A 246 -17.56 -3.10 6.62
C ALA A 246 -18.77 -3.79 5.96
N VAL A 247 -19.71 -4.28 6.77
CA VAL A 247 -20.98 -4.85 6.28
C VAL A 247 -21.79 -3.78 5.56
N ASN A 248 -21.97 -2.61 6.16
CA ASN A 248 -22.76 -1.53 5.56
C ASN A 248 -22.19 -1.08 4.20
N LEU A 249 -20.86 -0.96 4.07
CA LEU A 249 -20.22 -0.65 2.79
C LEU A 249 -20.38 -1.78 1.77
N SER A 250 -20.31 -3.04 2.21
CA SER A 250 -20.52 -4.20 1.35
C SER A 250 -21.95 -4.27 0.82
N THR A 251 -22.95 -3.94 1.64
CA THR A 251 -24.37 -3.84 1.22
C THR A 251 -24.58 -2.75 0.16
N GLN A 252 -23.74 -1.71 0.16
CA GLN A 252 -23.75 -0.66 -0.87
C GLN A 252 -22.97 -1.05 -2.14
N GLY A 253 -22.46 -2.28 -2.24
CA GLY A 253 -21.76 -2.80 -3.41
C GLY A 253 -20.25 -2.59 -3.42
N TYR A 254 -19.66 -2.06 -2.34
CA TYR A 254 -18.21 -1.87 -2.26
C TYR A 254 -17.49 -3.10 -1.72
N GLN A 255 -16.28 -3.35 -2.22
CA GLN A 255 -15.40 -4.40 -1.69
C GLN A 255 -14.74 -3.91 -0.38
N ALA A 256 -15.40 -4.16 0.75
CA ALA A 256 -14.93 -3.76 2.07
C ALA A 256 -14.77 -4.95 3.02
N LEU A 257 -13.65 -5.02 3.76
CA LEU A 257 -13.43 -6.01 4.82
C LEU A 257 -13.07 -5.35 6.14
N ALA A 258 -13.49 -5.97 7.24
CA ALA A 258 -13.13 -5.56 8.60
C ALA A 258 -11.76 -6.12 9.01
N TYR A 259 -11.00 -5.34 9.78
CA TYR A 259 -9.74 -5.76 10.38
C TYR A 259 -9.60 -5.26 11.82
N HIS A 260 -9.50 -6.20 12.77
CA HIS A 260 -9.21 -5.86 14.16
C HIS A 260 -8.61 -7.03 14.93
N ALA A 261 -8.05 -6.76 16.11
CA ALA A 261 -7.40 -7.77 16.96
C ALA A 261 -8.31 -8.91 17.46
N GLY A 262 -9.63 -8.78 17.35
CA GLY A 262 -10.58 -9.86 17.64
C GLY A 262 -10.71 -10.92 16.55
N LEU A 263 -10.18 -10.68 15.34
CA LEU A 263 -10.15 -11.69 14.28
C LEU A 263 -9.04 -12.69 14.55
N GLU A 264 -9.28 -13.95 14.19
CA GLU A 264 -8.25 -14.99 14.24
C GLU A 264 -7.02 -14.60 13.40
N SER A 265 -5.84 -15.12 13.76
CA SER A 265 -4.58 -14.69 13.16
C SER A 265 -4.46 -15.02 11.66
N ASN A 266 -4.98 -16.18 11.25
CA ASN A 266 -5.18 -16.61 9.86
C ASN A 266 -6.09 -15.65 9.09
N ILE A 267 -7.26 -15.28 9.64
CA ILE A 267 -8.21 -14.36 9.01
C ILE A 267 -7.60 -12.97 8.85
N ARG A 268 -6.92 -12.45 9.88
CA ARG A 268 -6.21 -11.16 9.77
C ARG A 268 -5.19 -11.18 8.64
N ARG A 269 -4.39 -12.24 8.55
CA ARG A 269 -3.40 -12.41 7.48
C ARG A 269 -4.08 -12.45 6.11
N GLU A 270 -5.16 -13.19 5.97
CA GLU A 270 -5.92 -13.27 4.71
C GLU A 270 -6.51 -11.91 4.30
N VAL A 271 -7.15 -11.20 5.23
CA VAL A 271 -7.72 -9.86 4.98
C VAL A 271 -6.63 -8.86 4.58
N GLN A 272 -5.50 -8.87 5.30
CA GLN A 272 -4.36 -8.03 4.98
C GLN A 272 -3.79 -8.37 3.59
N ASP A 273 -3.59 -9.65 3.29
CA ASP A 273 -3.09 -10.12 2.00
C ASP A 273 -4.02 -9.70 0.85
N LYS A 274 -5.34 -9.86 1.01
CA LYS A 274 -6.35 -9.43 0.02
C LYS A 274 -6.28 -7.94 -0.26
N PHE A 275 -6.14 -7.11 0.77
CA PHE A 275 -6.01 -5.65 0.59
C PHE A 275 -4.69 -5.28 -0.09
N ILE A 276 -3.60 -5.89 0.36
CA ILE A 276 -2.26 -5.70 -0.20
C ILE A 276 -2.21 -6.09 -1.69
N LYS A 277 -2.91 -7.17 -2.07
CA LYS A 277 -2.98 -7.70 -3.45
C LYS A 277 -4.01 -7.05 -4.37
N ASP A 278 -4.66 -5.97 -3.93
CA ASP A 278 -5.73 -5.30 -4.68
C ASP A 278 -6.89 -6.26 -5.03
N GLU A 279 -7.18 -7.23 -4.16
CA GLU A 279 -8.38 -8.07 -4.23
C GLU A 279 -9.55 -7.42 -3.50
N VAL A 280 -9.26 -6.58 -2.51
CA VAL A 280 -10.23 -5.76 -1.77
C VAL A 280 -9.75 -4.31 -1.77
N LYS A 281 -10.67 -3.37 -2.03
CA LYS A 281 -10.35 -1.94 -2.15
C LYS A 281 -10.44 -1.19 -0.84
N ILE A 282 -11.27 -1.65 0.10
CA ILE A 282 -11.54 -0.94 1.34
C ILE A 282 -11.22 -1.83 2.53
N ILE A 283 -10.40 -1.35 3.45
CA ILE A 283 -10.28 -1.94 4.78
C ILE A 283 -10.88 -0.99 5.80
N VAL A 284 -11.85 -1.50 6.55
CA VAL A 284 -12.31 -0.87 7.77
C VAL A 284 -11.53 -1.49 8.92
N ALA A 285 -10.92 -0.70 9.78
CA ALA A 285 -10.06 -1.22 10.82
C ALA A 285 -10.03 -0.43 12.12
N THR A 286 -9.67 -1.14 13.19
CA THR A 286 -9.13 -0.50 14.40
C THR A 286 -7.64 -0.17 14.23
N ILE A 287 -7.02 0.48 15.22
CA ILE A 287 -5.57 0.74 15.27
C ILE A 287 -4.68 -0.51 15.12
N ALA A 288 -5.25 -1.70 15.29
CA ALA A 288 -4.57 -2.97 15.04
C ALA A 288 -4.14 -3.14 13.57
N PHE A 289 -4.83 -2.49 12.62
CA PHE A 289 -4.41 -2.44 11.22
C PHE A 289 -3.50 -1.25 11.02
N GLY A 290 -2.22 -1.51 10.76
CA GLY A 290 -1.36 -0.42 10.42
C GLY A 290 0.10 -0.75 10.46
N MET A 291 0.66 -0.89 11.65
CA MET A 291 2.08 -1.17 11.78
C MET A 291 2.42 -2.40 10.90
N GLY A 292 3.38 -2.24 10.00
CA GLY A 292 3.76 -3.28 9.05
C GLY A 292 3.08 -3.27 7.68
N ILE A 293 2.06 -2.45 7.44
CA ILE A 293 1.45 -2.34 6.11
C ILE A 293 2.28 -1.38 5.27
N ASP A 294 2.81 -1.88 4.15
CA ASP A 294 3.56 -1.09 3.16
C ASP A 294 2.91 -1.07 1.78
N LYS A 295 1.58 -0.89 1.75
CA LYS A 295 0.87 -0.61 0.51
C LYS A 295 1.10 0.84 0.09
N SER A 296 1.85 1.05 -0.99
CA SER A 296 2.30 2.38 -1.40
C SER A 296 1.19 3.29 -1.94
N ASP A 297 0.11 2.69 -2.45
CA ASP A 297 -0.89 3.31 -3.32
C ASP A 297 -2.25 3.58 -2.63
N VAL A 298 -2.26 3.74 -1.31
CA VAL A 298 -3.47 4.14 -0.56
C VAL A 298 -3.81 5.61 -0.86
N ARG A 299 -5.01 5.85 -1.41
CA ARG A 299 -5.46 7.19 -1.85
C ARG A 299 -6.33 7.91 -0.85
N LEU A 300 -7.04 7.18 0.00
CA LEU A 300 -7.91 7.76 1.02
C LEU A 300 -7.67 7.07 2.36
N VAL A 301 -7.41 7.86 3.39
CA VAL A 301 -7.46 7.43 4.79
C VAL A 301 -8.57 8.21 5.48
N VAL A 302 -9.53 7.51 6.06
CA VAL A 302 -10.66 8.09 6.78
C VAL A 302 -10.57 7.70 8.25
N HIS A 303 -10.63 8.66 9.15
CA HIS A 303 -10.88 8.44 10.57
C HIS A 303 -12.35 8.65 10.85
N TYR A 304 -13.11 7.55 10.91
CA TYR A 304 -14.54 7.57 11.28
C TYR A 304 -14.74 7.93 12.76
N SER A 305 -13.71 7.70 13.56
CA SER A 305 -13.67 7.98 14.98
C SER A 305 -12.37 8.68 15.39
N LEU A 306 -12.46 9.54 16.42
CA LEU A 306 -11.36 10.35 16.93
C LEU A 306 -10.17 9.48 17.39
N PRO A 307 -8.96 9.69 16.84
CA PRO A 307 -7.72 9.07 17.31
C PRO A 307 -7.40 9.42 18.76
N LYS A 308 -6.56 8.60 19.39
CA LYS A 308 -6.14 8.79 20.80
C LYS A 308 -5.14 9.94 20.98
N SER A 309 -4.39 10.26 19.92
CA SER A 309 -3.27 11.20 19.96
C SER A 309 -2.94 11.72 18.56
N VAL A 310 -2.22 12.84 18.49
CA VAL A 310 -1.71 13.42 17.24
C VAL A 310 -0.68 12.48 16.59
N GLU A 311 0.11 11.76 17.38
CA GLU A 311 1.08 10.78 16.88
C GLU A 311 0.39 9.62 16.17
N SER A 312 -0.65 9.04 16.78
CA SER A 312 -1.45 7.98 16.16
C SER A 312 -2.05 8.49 14.84
N TYR A 313 -2.67 9.67 14.88
CA TYR A 313 -3.27 10.27 13.69
C TYR A 313 -2.25 10.52 12.56
N TYR A 314 -1.08 11.05 12.89
CA TYR A 314 0.00 11.29 11.92
C TYR A 314 0.52 9.98 11.32
N GLN A 315 0.74 8.94 12.14
CA GLN A 315 1.20 7.64 11.66
C GLN A 315 0.14 6.95 10.77
N GLU A 316 -1.13 7.03 11.15
CA GLU A 316 -2.27 6.44 10.44
C GLU A 316 -2.54 7.14 9.10
N THR A 317 -2.59 8.47 9.08
CA THR A 317 -2.73 9.26 7.85
C THR A 317 -1.51 9.13 6.93
N GLY A 318 -0.31 9.01 7.49
CA GLY A 318 0.93 8.78 6.76
C GLY A 318 1.00 7.46 5.98
N ARG A 319 -0.02 6.59 6.09
CA ARG A 319 -0.21 5.39 5.26
C ARG A 319 -0.66 5.74 3.86
N ALA A 320 -1.34 6.87 3.67
CA ALA A 320 -1.72 7.33 2.36
C ALA A 320 -0.47 7.82 1.58
N GLY A 321 -0.50 7.64 0.26
CA GLY A 321 0.39 8.39 -0.62
C GLY A 321 1.89 8.12 -0.43
N ARG A 322 2.31 6.89 -0.09
CA ARG A 322 3.75 6.60 0.14
C ARG A 322 4.55 6.58 -1.16
N ASP A 323 3.87 6.37 -2.29
CA ASP A 323 4.36 6.59 -3.64
C ASP A 323 4.61 8.08 -3.98
N GLY A 324 4.22 9.01 -3.11
CA GLY A 324 4.35 10.47 -3.31
C GLY A 324 3.16 11.08 -4.03
N GLU A 325 2.17 10.28 -4.43
CA GLU A 325 0.99 10.73 -5.16
C GLU A 325 -0.02 11.42 -4.25
N LYS A 326 -0.88 12.26 -4.83
CA LYS A 326 -1.93 12.96 -4.09
C LYS A 326 -2.87 11.97 -3.41
N SER A 327 -3.03 12.13 -2.10
CA SER A 327 -3.93 11.34 -1.27
C SER A 327 -4.67 12.22 -0.28
N GLU A 328 -5.85 11.80 0.15
CA GLU A 328 -6.71 12.55 1.05
C GLU A 328 -6.81 11.86 2.42
N CYS A 329 -6.81 12.68 3.48
CA CYS A 329 -6.88 12.26 4.87
C CYS A 329 -8.06 12.99 5.53
N VAL A 330 -9.15 12.27 5.78
CA VAL A 330 -10.39 12.83 6.30
C VAL A 330 -10.61 12.35 7.73
N LEU A 331 -10.91 13.24 8.66
CA LEU A 331 -11.29 12.88 10.02
C LEU A 331 -12.69 13.41 10.34
N PHE A 332 -13.60 12.50 10.71
CA PHE A 332 -14.92 12.86 11.21
C PHE A 332 -14.84 13.15 12.72
N TYR A 333 -15.32 14.33 13.11
CA TYR A 333 -15.21 14.81 14.48
C TYR A 333 -16.53 15.33 15.05
N SER A 334 -16.80 14.93 16.29
CA SER A 334 -17.69 15.62 17.21
C SER A 334 -17.07 15.67 18.59
N TYR A 335 -17.37 16.70 19.38
CA TYR A 335 -16.88 16.78 20.76
C TYR A 335 -17.32 15.57 21.60
N GLY A 336 -18.49 14.99 21.32
CA GLY A 336 -18.99 13.76 21.97
C GLY A 336 -18.07 12.54 21.82
N ASP A 337 -17.23 12.47 20.78
CA ASP A 337 -16.28 11.36 20.59
C ASP A 337 -15.21 11.31 21.70
N THR A 338 -14.96 12.45 22.37
CA THR A 338 -14.01 12.53 23.49
C THR A 338 -14.46 11.69 24.69
N ALA A 339 -15.76 11.47 24.87
CA ALA A 339 -16.30 10.70 25.98
C ALA A 339 -15.80 9.25 25.97
N LYS A 340 -15.76 8.63 24.78
CA LYS A 340 -15.23 7.26 24.60
C LYS A 340 -13.75 7.20 24.99
N GLN A 341 -12.94 8.16 24.56
CA GLN A 341 -11.51 8.19 24.90
C GLN A 341 -11.27 8.43 26.38
N ASN A 342 -12.00 9.37 26.97
CA ASN A 342 -11.92 9.68 28.40
C ASN A 342 -12.32 8.48 29.28
N TYR A 343 -13.28 7.67 28.86
CA TYR A 343 -13.64 6.44 29.56
C TYR A 343 -12.44 5.49 29.70
N PHE A 344 -11.73 5.18 28.62
CA PHE A 344 -10.55 4.31 28.66
C PHE A 344 -9.39 4.91 29.45
N ILE A 345 -9.19 6.23 29.34
CA ILE A 345 -8.16 6.94 30.11
C ILE A 345 -8.42 6.81 31.62
N ARG A 346 -9.68 6.93 32.06
CA ARG A 346 -10.04 6.78 33.48
C ARG A 346 -9.75 5.38 34.04
N MET A 347 -9.80 4.35 33.20
CA MET A 347 -9.50 2.96 33.60
C MET A 347 -8.00 2.68 33.77
N MET A 348 -7.11 3.54 33.27
CA MET A 348 -5.65 3.36 33.44
C MET A 348 -5.28 3.49 34.92
N THR A 349 -4.54 2.55 35.50
CA THR A 349 -4.19 2.55 36.93
C THR A 349 -3.04 3.49 37.26
N ASP A 350 -2.05 3.60 36.36
CA ASP A 350 -0.89 4.47 36.51
C ASP A 350 -1.26 5.95 36.28
N GLY A 351 -0.99 6.79 37.29
CA GLY A 351 -1.31 8.22 37.26
C GLY A 351 -0.51 9.01 36.22
N VAL A 352 0.76 8.67 35.99
CA VAL A 352 1.62 9.34 35.01
C VAL A 352 1.17 9.00 33.60
N VAL A 353 0.91 7.72 33.34
CA VAL A 353 0.39 7.25 32.03
C VAL A 353 -0.97 7.90 31.74
N ARG A 354 -1.85 7.97 32.74
CA ARG A 354 -3.17 8.62 32.62
C ARG A 354 -3.06 10.10 32.26
N LEU A 355 -2.23 10.87 32.98
CA LEU A 355 -2.02 12.29 32.70
C LEU A 355 -1.46 12.53 31.29
N ASN A 356 -0.53 11.66 30.86
CA ASN A 356 0.02 11.72 29.50
C ASN A 356 -1.03 11.45 28.44
N ALA A 357 -1.88 10.43 28.63
CA ALA A 357 -2.97 10.13 27.71
C ALA A 357 -3.99 11.27 27.63
N GLN A 358 -4.31 11.92 28.76
CA GLN A 358 -5.17 13.12 28.78
C GLN A 358 -4.56 14.29 28.00
N LYS A 359 -3.27 14.54 28.17
CA LYS A 359 -2.56 15.57 27.42
C LYS A 359 -2.61 15.29 25.92
N LYS A 360 -2.27 14.07 25.50
CA LYS A 360 -2.30 13.65 24.09
C LYS A 360 -3.69 13.78 23.47
N LEU A 361 -4.74 13.40 24.20
CA LEU A 361 -6.12 13.57 23.73
C LEU A 361 -6.49 15.05 23.56
N ARG A 362 -6.08 15.91 24.50
CA ARG A 362 -6.33 17.36 24.41
C ARG A 362 -5.69 17.96 23.16
N GLU A 363 -4.44 17.59 22.86
CA GLU A 363 -3.75 18.03 21.65
C GLU A 363 -4.47 17.56 20.37
N MET A 364 -5.04 16.35 20.38
CA MET A 364 -5.83 15.85 19.24
C MET A 364 -7.16 16.60 19.09
N VAL A 365 -7.82 16.96 20.20
CA VAL A 365 -9.04 17.79 20.18
C VAL A 365 -8.72 19.19 19.65
N ASN A 366 -7.65 19.81 20.14
CA ASN A 366 -7.17 21.10 19.64
C ASN A 366 -6.95 21.05 18.12
N TYR A 367 -6.33 19.99 17.60
CA TYR A 367 -6.16 19.78 16.16
C TYR A 367 -7.50 19.75 15.40
N CYS A 368 -8.54 19.11 15.95
CA CYS A 368 -9.85 19.01 15.31
C CYS A 368 -10.55 20.37 15.22
N GLU A 369 -10.40 21.21 16.25
CA GLU A 369 -11.06 22.51 16.38
C GLU A 369 -10.28 23.69 15.76
N LEU A 370 -9.16 23.40 15.07
CA LEU A 370 -8.33 24.42 14.44
C LEU A 370 -9.10 25.29 13.45
N LYS A 371 -8.83 26.58 13.53
CA LYS A 371 -9.19 27.59 12.52
C LYS A 371 -7.98 28.02 11.66
N SER A 372 -6.80 27.48 11.97
CA SER A 372 -5.53 27.74 11.28
C SER A 372 -5.06 26.51 10.50
N CYS A 373 -3.97 26.64 9.75
CA CYS A 373 -3.45 25.56 8.93
C CYS A 373 -3.18 24.28 9.74
N ARG A 374 -3.89 23.19 9.40
CA ARG A 374 -3.70 21.85 9.99
C ARG A 374 -2.26 21.35 9.91
N ARG A 375 -1.62 21.53 8.75
CA ARG A 375 -0.24 21.06 8.54
C ARG A 375 0.76 21.79 9.43
N GLN A 376 0.63 23.11 9.56
CA GLN A 376 1.49 23.88 10.47
C GLN A 376 1.38 23.37 11.91
N TYR A 377 0.16 23.03 12.36
CA TYR A 377 -0.03 22.43 13.69
C TYR A 377 0.68 21.09 13.82
N LEU A 378 0.50 20.18 12.85
CA LEU A 378 1.16 18.87 12.87
C LEU A 378 2.69 18.99 12.91
N LEU A 379 3.27 19.86 12.08
CA LEU A 379 4.72 20.09 12.05
C LEU A 379 5.20 20.67 13.38
N LYS A 380 4.51 21.70 13.89
CA LYS A 380 4.86 22.32 15.17
C LYS A 380 4.80 21.33 16.33
N TYR A 381 3.83 20.42 16.33
CA TYR A 381 3.72 19.35 17.32
C TYR A 381 4.99 18.48 17.39
N PHE A 382 5.64 18.24 16.24
CA PHE A 382 6.89 17.48 16.16
C PHE A 382 8.17 18.33 16.24
N GLY A 383 8.03 19.65 16.46
CA GLY A 383 9.15 20.58 16.59
C GLY A 383 9.67 21.14 15.27
N GLU A 384 8.86 21.11 14.21
CA GLU A 384 9.18 21.69 12.90
C GLU A 384 8.28 22.89 12.58
N GLU A 385 8.85 23.99 12.09
CA GLU A 385 8.08 25.16 11.66
C GLU A 385 7.88 25.18 10.15
N LEU A 386 6.69 25.62 9.71
CA LEU A 386 6.37 25.83 8.30
C LEU A 386 5.96 27.29 8.12
N GLY A 387 6.81 28.07 7.43
CA GLY A 387 6.65 29.51 7.33
C GLY A 387 5.35 29.97 6.65
N ASN A 388 4.89 29.26 5.63
CA ASN A 388 3.69 29.62 4.86
C ASN A 388 2.55 28.61 5.05
N ASN A 389 1.32 29.04 4.74
CA ASN A 389 0.16 28.14 4.67
C ASN A 389 0.40 27.00 3.68
N CYS A 390 -0.13 25.81 3.99
CA CYS A 390 0.25 24.60 3.28
C CYS A 390 -0.43 24.37 1.93
N GLN A 391 -1.46 25.14 1.60
CA GLN A 391 -2.29 24.99 0.38
C GLN A 391 -2.86 23.56 0.17
N SER A 392 -2.93 22.75 1.22
CA SER A 392 -3.24 21.31 1.18
C SER A 392 -4.02 20.85 2.42
N CYS A 393 -4.84 21.74 2.99
CA CYS A 393 -5.83 21.37 3.98
C CYS A 393 -7.07 22.25 3.86
N ASP A 394 -8.19 21.75 4.37
CA ASP A 394 -9.48 22.43 4.48
C ASP A 394 -9.42 23.85 5.10
N CYS A 395 -8.50 24.10 6.03
CA CYS A 395 -8.31 25.44 6.62
C CYS A 395 -7.61 26.44 5.67
N CYS A 396 -6.84 25.95 4.69
CA CYS A 396 -6.10 26.80 3.74
C CYS A 396 -6.80 26.89 2.39
N VAL A 397 -7.43 25.80 1.93
CA VAL A 397 -8.13 25.68 0.65
C VAL A 397 -9.42 24.91 0.91
N LYS A 398 -10.55 25.33 0.33
CA LYS A 398 -11.85 24.70 0.65
C LYS A 398 -12.07 23.34 -0.01
N SER A 399 -11.28 22.97 -1.02
CA SER A 399 -11.51 21.75 -1.80
C SER A 399 -10.24 20.91 -1.94
N PRO A 400 -10.32 19.59 -1.68
CA PRO A 400 -9.22 18.68 -1.95
C PRO A 400 -8.94 18.61 -3.45
N PRO A 401 -7.69 18.41 -3.88
CA PRO A 401 -7.40 18.17 -5.28
C PRO A 401 -8.10 16.88 -5.74
N THR A 402 -8.77 16.94 -6.90
CA THR A 402 -9.32 15.75 -7.55
C THR A 402 -8.16 14.80 -7.90
N PRO A 403 -8.26 13.48 -7.63
CA PRO A 403 -7.28 12.53 -8.15
C PRO A 403 -7.19 12.71 -9.66
N SER A 404 -5.99 12.98 -10.18
CA SER A 404 -5.80 13.24 -11.60
C SER A 404 -6.22 12.01 -12.39
N LEU A 405 -7.37 12.10 -13.08
CA LEU A 405 -7.69 11.21 -14.18
C LEU A 405 -6.60 11.46 -15.23
N THR A 406 -5.72 10.47 -15.43
CA THR A 406 -4.73 10.50 -16.49
C THR A 406 -5.45 10.72 -17.83
N LYS A 407 -4.91 11.61 -18.68
CA LYS A 407 -5.45 11.91 -20.02
C LYS A 407 -5.87 10.62 -20.74
N GLU A 408 -7.06 10.61 -21.32
CA GLU A 408 -7.82 9.43 -21.79
C GLU A 408 -7.07 8.49 -22.74
N GLY A 409 -6.00 8.94 -23.42
CA GLY A 409 -5.15 8.10 -24.26
C GLY A 409 -4.19 7.15 -23.52
N ASN A 410 -3.74 7.49 -22.30
CA ASN A 410 -2.69 6.74 -21.56
C ASN A 410 -3.22 5.85 -20.43
N LEU A 411 -4.52 5.92 -20.12
CA LEU A 411 -5.18 5.06 -19.12
C LEU A 411 -5.11 3.57 -19.50
N ASN A 412 -5.19 3.24 -20.79
CA ASN A 412 -5.21 1.86 -21.26
C ASN A 412 -3.88 1.14 -21.00
N LEU A 413 -2.73 1.78 -21.28
CA LEU A 413 -1.43 1.16 -21.01
C LEU A 413 -1.20 0.99 -19.50
N PHE A 414 -1.51 2.01 -18.69
CA PHE A 414 -1.33 1.92 -17.24
C PHE A 414 -2.12 0.75 -16.64
N GLU A 415 -3.38 0.59 -17.02
CA GLU A 415 -4.20 -0.53 -16.55
C GLU A 415 -3.70 -1.88 -17.09
N LYS A 416 -3.25 -1.96 -18.35
CA LYS A 416 -2.57 -3.17 -18.87
C LYS A 416 -1.34 -3.55 -18.03
N LEU A 417 -0.50 -2.58 -17.68
CA LEU A 417 0.67 -2.81 -16.83
C LEU A 417 0.28 -3.23 -15.41
N ARG A 418 -0.81 -2.70 -14.84
CA ARG A 418 -1.34 -3.14 -13.54
C ARG A 418 -1.85 -4.58 -13.59
N ILE A 419 -2.55 -4.96 -14.65
CA ILE A 419 -3.04 -6.33 -14.87
C ILE A 419 -1.85 -7.29 -15.00
N LEU A 420 -0.86 -6.97 -15.84
CA LEU A 420 0.36 -7.77 -15.99
C LEU A 420 1.09 -7.92 -14.65
N ARG A 421 1.29 -6.81 -13.93
CA ARG A 421 1.91 -6.80 -12.61
C ARG A 421 1.18 -7.74 -11.65
N LYS A 422 -0.16 -7.69 -11.62
CA LYS A 422 -0.98 -8.56 -10.78
C LYS A 422 -0.84 -10.03 -11.16
N GLN A 423 -0.81 -10.36 -12.45
CA GLN A 423 -0.59 -11.74 -12.92
C GLN A 423 0.77 -12.28 -12.48
N ILE A 424 1.85 -11.52 -12.69
CA ILE A 424 3.21 -11.88 -12.28
C ILE A 424 3.30 -12.01 -10.75
N ALA A 425 2.67 -11.10 -10.01
CA ALA A 425 2.66 -11.11 -8.55
C ALA A 425 1.96 -12.36 -8.00
N ASN A 426 0.81 -12.74 -8.58
CA ASN A 426 0.08 -13.95 -8.23
C ASN A 426 0.90 -15.22 -8.50
N GLN A 427 1.58 -15.30 -9.65
CA GLN A 427 2.46 -16.42 -9.98
C GLN A 427 3.62 -16.56 -8.97
N ASN A 428 4.19 -15.43 -8.54
CA ASN A 428 5.29 -15.39 -7.58
C ASN A 428 4.83 -15.41 -6.11
N LYS A 429 3.52 -15.45 -5.85
CA LYS A 429 2.90 -15.41 -4.51
C LYS A 429 3.33 -14.20 -3.66
N VAL A 430 3.61 -13.07 -4.30
CA VAL A 430 3.98 -11.80 -3.64
C VAL A 430 2.93 -10.71 -3.93
N PRO A 431 2.85 -9.66 -3.12
CA PRO A 431 2.08 -8.46 -3.43
C PRO A 431 2.46 -7.79 -4.76
N PRO A 432 1.51 -7.19 -5.52
CA PRO A 432 1.80 -6.51 -6.78
C PRO A 432 2.87 -5.43 -6.67
N TYR A 433 2.84 -4.61 -5.62
CA TYR A 433 3.79 -3.51 -5.46
C TYR A 433 5.26 -3.98 -5.29
N ILE A 434 5.49 -5.23 -4.86
CA ILE A 434 6.84 -5.82 -4.76
C ILE A 434 7.47 -6.01 -6.15
N ILE A 435 6.64 -6.29 -7.17
CA ILE A 435 7.10 -6.37 -8.56
C ILE A 435 7.51 -4.97 -9.02
N PHE A 436 6.55 -4.04 -9.12
CA PHE A 436 6.80 -2.62 -9.40
C PHE A 436 5.76 -1.73 -8.70
N SER A 437 6.19 -0.58 -8.18
CA SER A 437 5.27 0.40 -7.56
C SER A 437 4.37 1.06 -8.62
N ASP A 438 3.26 1.67 -8.20
CA ASP A 438 2.40 2.46 -9.11
C ASP A 438 3.17 3.62 -9.74
N ALA A 439 4.06 4.28 -8.97
CA ALA A 439 4.93 5.34 -9.48
C ALA A 439 5.83 4.83 -10.61
N THR A 440 6.48 3.68 -10.42
CA THR A 440 7.31 3.02 -11.44
C THR A 440 6.48 2.70 -12.69
N LEU A 441 5.27 2.16 -12.55
CA LEU A 441 4.40 1.88 -13.71
C LEU A 441 3.98 3.15 -14.45
N ARG A 442 3.69 4.26 -13.76
CA ARG A 442 3.38 5.54 -14.40
C ARG A 442 4.58 6.11 -15.14
N GLU A 443 5.77 5.97 -14.58
CA GLU A 443 7.01 6.38 -15.22
C GLU A 443 7.25 5.56 -16.49
N MET A 444 6.98 4.25 -16.48
CA MET A 444 6.99 3.42 -17.70
C MET A 444 6.01 3.93 -18.77
N VAL A 445 4.79 4.32 -18.38
CA VAL A 445 3.79 4.89 -19.30
C VAL A 445 4.22 6.25 -19.83
N SER A 446 4.92 7.03 -19.02
CA SER A 446 5.37 8.38 -19.39
C SER A 446 6.60 8.36 -20.28
N PHE A 447 7.55 7.44 -20.02
CA PHE A 447 8.83 7.34 -20.72
C PHE A 447 8.77 6.41 -21.93
N LEU A 448 7.88 5.41 -21.94
CA LEU A 448 7.72 4.40 -22.99
C LEU A 448 9.06 3.74 -23.40
N PRO A 449 9.76 3.08 -22.47
CA PRO A 449 11.07 2.47 -22.74
C PRO A 449 10.96 1.39 -23.83
N LYS A 450 11.88 1.42 -24.80
CA LYS A 450 11.88 0.52 -25.96
C LYS A 450 12.79 -0.71 -25.81
N ASN A 451 13.80 -0.60 -24.96
CA ASN A 451 14.83 -1.61 -24.77
C ASN A 451 15.22 -1.70 -23.28
N GLU A 452 16.02 -2.72 -22.93
CA GLU A 452 16.44 -2.95 -21.54
C GLU A 452 17.25 -1.79 -20.95
N THR A 453 18.09 -1.13 -21.76
CA THR A 453 18.90 0.02 -21.32
C THR A 453 18.02 1.21 -20.93
N GLU A 454 16.97 1.48 -21.70
CA GLU A 454 15.95 2.48 -21.39
C GLU A 454 15.08 2.07 -20.20
N PHE A 455 14.71 0.80 -20.09
CA PHE A 455 13.92 0.28 -18.98
C PHE A 455 14.65 0.41 -17.64
N LEU A 456 15.97 0.21 -17.63
CA LEU A 456 16.80 0.37 -16.43
C LEU A 456 16.87 1.82 -15.94
N LYS A 457 16.58 2.82 -16.79
CA LYS A 457 16.52 4.24 -16.38
C LYS A 457 15.27 4.59 -15.57
N ILE A 458 14.25 3.74 -15.57
CA ILE A 458 13.03 3.96 -14.80
C ILE A 458 13.31 3.79 -13.30
N ASN A 459 12.78 4.68 -12.46
CA ASN A 459 12.97 4.60 -11.01
C ASN A 459 12.24 3.40 -10.41
N GLY A 460 12.95 2.64 -9.58
CA GLY A 460 12.48 1.39 -8.99
C GLY A 460 12.72 0.15 -9.85
N VAL A 461 13.36 0.31 -11.03
CA VAL A 461 13.85 -0.80 -11.85
C VAL A 461 15.33 -1.04 -11.57
N GLY A 462 15.61 -2.03 -10.70
CA GLY A 462 16.96 -2.55 -10.47
C GLY A 462 17.33 -3.68 -11.43
N ALA A 463 18.59 -4.09 -11.42
CA ALA A 463 19.14 -5.11 -12.31
C ALA A 463 18.40 -6.45 -12.21
N GLU A 464 18.08 -6.90 -10.99
CA GLU A 464 17.37 -8.16 -10.77
C GLU A 464 15.92 -8.10 -11.29
N LYS A 465 15.23 -6.96 -11.09
CA LYS A 465 13.87 -6.76 -11.59
C LYS A 465 13.83 -6.66 -13.12
N LEU A 466 14.81 -5.99 -13.73
CA LEU A 466 14.98 -5.98 -15.19
C LEU A 466 15.13 -7.41 -15.72
N LYS A 467 16.03 -8.20 -15.11
CA LYS A 467 16.26 -9.60 -15.51
C LYS A 467 15.01 -10.48 -15.36
N ARG A 468 14.27 -10.33 -14.26
CA ARG A 468 13.07 -11.15 -13.97
C ARG A 468 11.84 -10.75 -14.77
N TYR A 469 11.62 -9.45 -14.94
CA TYR A 469 10.32 -8.91 -15.40
C TYR A 469 10.43 -8.04 -16.65
N GLY A 470 11.62 -7.50 -16.97
CA GLY A 470 11.83 -6.50 -18.01
C GLY A 470 11.25 -6.90 -19.36
N ARG A 471 11.48 -8.13 -19.81
CA ARG A 471 10.95 -8.64 -21.08
C ARG A 471 9.42 -8.52 -21.19
N GLN A 472 8.68 -9.00 -20.18
CA GLN A 472 7.20 -9.00 -20.22
C GLN A 472 6.64 -7.58 -20.23
N PHE A 473 7.23 -6.68 -19.45
CA PHE A 473 6.83 -5.27 -19.40
C PHE A 473 7.19 -4.53 -20.70
N LEU A 474 8.40 -4.73 -21.24
CA LEU A 474 8.83 -4.16 -22.52
C LEU A 474 7.96 -4.67 -23.68
N GLU A 475 7.61 -5.95 -23.73
CA GLU A 475 6.69 -6.49 -24.74
C GLU A 475 5.30 -5.82 -24.64
N THR A 476 4.80 -5.59 -23.42
CA THR A 476 3.51 -4.92 -23.19
C THR A 476 3.54 -3.42 -23.52
N ILE A 477 4.69 -2.77 -23.31
CA ILE A 477 4.89 -1.35 -23.67
C ILE A 477 5.06 -1.24 -25.19
N ASN A 478 5.93 -2.04 -25.80
CA ASN A 478 6.27 -1.95 -27.23
C ASN A 478 5.13 -2.43 -28.16
N SER A 479 4.19 -3.22 -27.64
CA SER A 479 3.00 -3.64 -28.40
C SER A 479 1.98 -2.51 -28.66
N GLN A 480 2.32 -1.24 -28.39
CA GLN A 480 1.49 -0.07 -28.76
C GLN A 480 1.09 -0.03 -30.24
N ASN A 481 1.79 -0.74 -31.14
CA ASN A 481 1.53 -0.76 -32.59
C ASN A 481 1.04 -2.10 -33.18
N ALA A 482 0.55 -3.05 -32.37
CA ALA A 482 -0.12 -4.25 -32.90
C ALA A 482 -1.31 -4.66 -32.03
N PRO A 483 -2.55 -4.67 -32.55
CA PRO A 483 -3.70 -5.08 -31.76
C PRO A 483 -3.67 -6.59 -31.59
N LYS A 484 -3.15 -7.06 -30.46
CA LYS A 484 -3.57 -8.32 -29.87
C LYS A 484 -4.06 -8.06 -28.46
N VAL A 485 -5.36 -7.83 -28.37
CA VAL A 485 -6.09 -7.68 -27.12
C VAL A 485 -6.14 -9.05 -26.44
N PHE A 486 -5.61 -9.16 -25.22
CA PHE A 486 -5.70 -10.38 -24.43
C PHE A 486 -7.10 -10.49 -23.83
N LEU A 487 -7.96 -11.30 -24.45
CA LEU A 487 -9.25 -11.69 -23.90
C LEU A 487 -9.05 -12.66 -22.72
N SER A 488 -9.80 -12.46 -21.63
CA SER A 488 -9.80 -13.42 -20.52
C SER A 488 -10.35 -14.79 -20.97
N GLY A 489 -10.04 -15.86 -20.22
CA GLY A 489 -10.23 -17.25 -20.67
C GLY A 489 -11.61 -17.58 -21.26
N THR A 490 -12.70 -17.10 -20.64
CA THR A 490 -14.06 -17.40 -21.12
C THR A 490 -14.43 -16.69 -22.44
N TYR A 491 -13.91 -15.48 -22.66
CA TYR A 491 -14.15 -14.73 -23.89
C TYR A 491 -13.30 -15.31 -25.03
N LEU A 492 -12.08 -15.75 -24.75
CA LEU A 492 -11.21 -16.40 -25.73
C LEU A 492 -11.81 -17.72 -26.24
N GLU A 493 -12.42 -18.52 -25.37
CA GLU A 493 -13.12 -19.74 -25.79
C GLU A 493 -14.36 -19.46 -26.64
N THR A 494 -15.17 -18.46 -26.25
CA THR A 494 -16.33 -18.02 -27.05
C THR A 494 -15.86 -17.56 -28.43
N GLN A 495 -14.80 -16.76 -28.50
CA GLN A 495 -14.22 -16.27 -29.74
C GLN A 495 -13.73 -17.42 -30.63
N LYS A 496 -13.02 -18.40 -30.07
CA LYS A 496 -12.54 -19.57 -30.84
C LYS A 496 -13.70 -20.32 -31.49
N MET A 497 -14.77 -20.57 -30.75
CA MET A 497 -15.95 -21.26 -31.28
C MET A 497 -16.71 -20.42 -32.32
N TRP A 498 -16.80 -19.10 -32.11
CA TRP A 498 -17.40 -18.17 -33.07
C TRP A 498 -16.64 -18.11 -34.40
N VAL A 499 -15.30 -18.02 -34.32
CA VAL A 499 -14.41 -18.04 -35.49
C VAL A 499 -14.51 -19.38 -36.22
N ALA A 500 -14.61 -20.49 -35.49
CA ALA A 500 -14.84 -21.82 -36.04
C ALA A 500 -16.22 -22.01 -36.71
N GLY A 501 -17.12 -21.03 -36.63
CA GLY A 501 -18.38 -21.02 -37.37
C GLY A 501 -19.60 -21.57 -36.64
N LEU A 502 -19.50 -21.76 -35.32
CA LEU A 502 -20.65 -22.19 -34.53
C LEU A 502 -21.65 -21.02 -34.34
N SER A 503 -22.95 -21.35 -34.31
CA SER A 503 -24.01 -20.40 -33.97
C SER A 503 -24.05 -20.08 -32.48
N ILE A 504 -24.77 -19.03 -32.08
CA ILE A 504 -24.92 -18.62 -30.67
C ILE A 504 -25.49 -19.77 -29.85
N GLU A 505 -26.50 -20.48 -30.37
CA GLU A 505 -27.15 -21.62 -29.71
C GLU A 505 -26.19 -22.80 -29.54
N GLN A 506 -25.36 -23.06 -30.56
CA GLN A 506 -24.36 -24.13 -30.51
C GLN A 506 -23.26 -23.84 -29.50
N ILE A 507 -22.81 -22.58 -29.42
CA ILE A 507 -21.81 -22.14 -28.44
C ILE A 507 -22.40 -22.20 -27.03
N ALA A 508 -23.63 -21.72 -26.85
CA ALA A 508 -24.35 -21.76 -25.57
C ALA A 508 -24.47 -23.21 -25.05
N LYS A 509 -24.92 -24.12 -25.91
CA LYS A 509 -25.03 -25.55 -25.60
C LYS A 509 -23.69 -26.20 -25.29
N ASN A 510 -22.65 -25.95 -26.10
CA ASN A 510 -21.33 -26.55 -25.91
C ASN A 510 -20.62 -26.06 -24.65
N ARG A 511 -20.91 -24.84 -24.20
CA ARG A 511 -20.26 -24.22 -23.03
C ARG A 511 -21.11 -24.27 -21.76
N GLY A 512 -22.34 -24.79 -21.82
CA GLY A 512 -23.27 -24.83 -20.69
C GLY A 512 -23.77 -23.45 -20.25
N TYR A 513 -23.90 -22.51 -21.19
CA TYR A 513 -24.36 -21.14 -20.95
C TYR A 513 -25.70 -20.85 -21.64
N THR A 514 -26.34 -19.74 -21.28
CA THR A 514 -27.52 -19.23 -22.00
C THR A 514 -27.09 -18.45 -23.25
N ASN A 515 -27.97 -18.33 -24.26
CA ASN A 515 -27.72 -17.50 -25.43
C ASN A 515 -27.37 -16.05 -25.05
N GLU A 516 -28.09 -15.49 -24.07
CA GLU A 516 -27.83 -14.15 -23.54
C GLU A 516 -26.40 -14.00 -23.01
N THR A 517 -25.87 -15.04 -22.33
CA THR A 517 -24.49 -15.03 -21.83
C THR A 517 -23.48 -15.02 -22.98
N ILE A 518 -23.74 -15.77 -24.06
CA ILE A 518 -22.89 -15.79 -25.25
C ILE A 518 -22.94 -14.45 -25.99
N ILE A 519 -24.12 -13.84 -26.12
CA ILE A 519 -24.29 -12.51 -26.71
C ILE A 519 -23.50 -11.46 -25.90
N ASN A 520 -23.58 -11.51 -24.56
CA ASN A 520 -22.77 -10.67 -23.67
C ASN A 520 -21.26 -10.89 -23.89
N HIS A 521 -20.82 -12.14 -24.10
CA HIS A 521 -19.42 -12.42 -24.40
C HIS A 521 -18.99 -11.81 -25.74
N LEU A 522 -19.81 -11.94 -26.78
CA LEU A 522 -19.53 -11.34 -28.10
C LEU A 522 -19.48 -9.82 -28.02
N GLU A 523 -20.39 -9.18 -27.27
CA GLU A 523 -20.35 -7.73 -26.98
C GLU A 523 -19.03 -7.35 -26.31
N LYS A 524 -18.64 -8.04 -25.24
CA LYS A 524 -17.37 -7.79 -24.53
C LYS A 524 -16.15 -8.02 -25.42
N ILE A 525 -16.22 -8.96 -26.36
CA ILE A 525 -15.14 -9.21 -27.33
C ILE A 525 -15.02 -8.04 -28.32
N ILE A 526 -16.13 -7.52 -28.84
CA ILE A 526 -16.12 -6.38 -29.76
C ILE A 526 -15.72 -5.09 -29.05
N GLU A 527 -16.24 -4.84 -27.83
CA GLU A 527 -15.83 -3.73 -26.96
C GLU A 527 -14.32 -3.76 -26.66
N SER A 528 -13.73 -4.96 -26.66
CA SER A 528 -12.29 -5.13 -26.47
C SER A 528 -11.46 -4.73 -27.70
N GLY A 529 -12.09 -4.45 -28.85
CA GLY A 529 -11.43 -4.06 -30.10
C GLY A 529 -11.15 -5.23 -31.05
N VAL A 530 -11.72 -6.41 -30.79
CA VAL A 530 -11.63 -7.57 -31.70
C VAL A 530 -12.72 -7.48 -32.74
N GLN A 531 -12.35 -7.49 -34.03
CA GLN A 531 -13.32 -7.59 -35.12
C GLN A 531 -13.87 -9.02 -35.22
N LEU A 532 -15.18 -9.15 -35.11
CA LEU A 532 -15.90 -10.40 -35.34
C LEU A 532 -16.68 -10.32 -36.66
N ASN A 533 -16.70 -11.42 -37.41
CA ASN A 533 -17.60 -11.53 -38.55
C ASN A 533 -19.04 -11.71 -38.02
N LEU A 534 -19.81 -10.63 -38.01
CA LEU A 534 -21.21 -10.59 -37.59
C LEU A 534 -22.19 -10.92 -38.72
N ASP A 535 -21.73 -11.11 -39.96
CA ASP A 535 -22.59 -11.47 -41.10
C ASP A 535 -23.17 -12.88 -40.98
N LYS A 536 -22.71 -13.65 -39.98
CA LYS A 536 -23.29 -14.94 -39.59
C LYS A 536 -24.58 -14.79 -38.79
N ILE A 537 -24.88 -13.61 -38.24
CA ILE A 537 -26.13 -13.35 -37.51
C ILE A 537 -27.20 -13.03 -38.55
N ILE A 538 -28.14 -13.96 -38.74
CA ILE A 538 -29.32 -13.72 -39.58
C ILE A 538 -30.33 -12.94 -38.73
N PHE A 539 -30.56 -11.69 -39.10
CA PHE A 539 -31.48 -10.79 -38.42
C PHE A 539 -32.51 -10.23 -39.41
N ASP A 540 -33.78 -10.13 -39.01
CA ASP A 540 -34.83 -9.56 -39.87
C ASP A 540 -34.53 -8.08 -40.20
N PRO A 541 -34.36 -7.71 -41.48
CA PRO A 541 -33.96 -6.35 -41.86
C PRO A 541 -34.94 -5.26 -41.42
N THR A 542 -36.23 -5.58 -41.36
CA THR A 542 -37.30 -4.65 -40.97
C THR A 542 -37.22 -4.38 -39.47
N ARG A 543 -37.03 -5.42 -38.67
CA ARG A 543 -36.88 -5.33 -37.21
C ARG A 543 -35.55 -4.68 -36.82
N LEU A 544 -34.47 -4.95 -37.54
CA LEU A 544 -33.17 -4.30 -37.32
C LEU A 544 -33.24 -2.79 -37.54
N LYS A 545 -33.99 -2.35 -38.55
CA LYS A 545 -34.20 -0.92 -38.82
C LYS A 545 -34.93 -0.23 -37.66
N ILE A 546 -35.98 -0.85 -37.13
CA ILE A 546 -36.73 -0.32 -35.99
C ILE A 546 -35.84 -0.22 -34.74
N ILE A 547 -35.01 -1.23 -34.47
CA ILE A 547 -34.07 -1.19 -33.35
C ILE A 547 -33.02 -0.08 -33.55
N LYS A 548 -32.47 0.08 -34.76
CA LYS A 548 -31.52 1.17 -35.10
C LYS A 548 -32.11 2.54 -34.85
N ASP A 549 -33.35 2.76 -35.28
CA ASP A 549 -34.05 4.03 -35.10
C ASP A 549 -34.31 4.31 -33.61
N ALA A 550 -34.62 3.29 -32.81
CA ALA A 550 -34.78 3.42 -31.36
C ALA A 550 -33.46 3.78 -30.64
N PHE A 551 -32.32 3.22 -31.04
CA PHE A 551 -30.99 3.62 -30.54
C PHE A 551 -30.64 5.07 -30.92
N ALA A 552 -31.03 5.52 -32.12
CA ALA A 552 -30.75 6.88 -32.58
C ALA A 552 -31.59 7.95 -31.85
N GLN A 553 -32.81 7.61 -31.43
CA GLN A 553 -33.70 8.53 -30.72
C GLN A 553 -33.32 8.77 -29.24
N THR A 554 -32.78 7.76 -28.55
CA THR A 554 -32.48 7.87 -27.11
C THR A 554 -31.16 8.54 -26.79
N ASN A 555 -30.21 8.54 -27.74
CA ASN A 555 -28.82 8.93 -27.49
C ASN A 555 -28.20 8.18 -26.28
N ASP A 556 -28.73 7.00 -25.93
CA ASP A 556 -28.33 6.17 -24.79
C ASP A 556 -28.02 4.74 -25.28
N THR A 557 -26.99 4.11 -24.71
CA THR A 557 -26.54 2.75 -25.04
C THR A 557 -27.15 1.67 -24.13
N LYS A 558 -27.92 2.08 -23.11
CA LYS A 558 -28.58 1.17 -22.17
C LYS A 558 -29.84 0.54 -22.78
N LEU A 559 -30.10 -0.72 -22.44
CA LEU A 559 -31.18 -1.51 -23.02
C LEU A 559 -32.56 -1.17 -22.45
N ALA A 560 -32.65 -0.76 -21.17
CA ALA A 560 -33.93 -0.47 -20.52
C ALA A 560 -34.68 0.74 -21.13
N PRO A 561 -34.03 1.88 -21.44
CA PRO A 561 -34.67 2.98 -22.16
C PRO A 561 -35.16 2.59 -23.56
N ILE A 562 -34.42 1.70 -24.24
CA ILE A 562 -34.74 1.27 -25.61
C ILE A 562 -35.89 0.27 -25.60
N LYS A 563 -35.90 -0.64 -24.63
CA LYS A 563 -37.02 -1.56 -24.40
C LYS A 563 -38.30 -0.83 -23.96
N ALA A 564 -38.20 0.39 -23.42
CA ALA A 564 -39.38 1.21 -23.11
C ALA A 564 -39.98 1.90 -24.36
N ILE A 565 -39.19 2.03 -25.44
CA ILE A 565 -39.62 2.62 -26.72
C ILE A 565 -40.11 1.52 -27.68
N LEU A 566 -39.47 0.36 -27.63
CA LEU A 566 -39.86 -0.82 -28.38
C LEU A 566 -40.99 -1.54 -27.64
N ASP A 567 -42.00 -2.01 -28.37
CA ASP A 567 -43.13 -2.72 -27.77
C ASP A 567 -42.71 -4.07 -27.13
N ASP A 568 -43.63 -4.72 -26.42
CA ASP A 568 -43.40 -6.01 -25.76
C ASP A 568 -42.93 -7.12 -26.72
N ASP A 569 -43.22 -6.95 -28.02
CA ASP A 569 -42.82 -7.81 -29.14
C ASP A 569 -41.31 -7.93 -29.40
N TYR A 570 -40.45 -7.13 -28.73
CA TYR A 570 -38.98 -7.20 -28.88
C TYR A 570 -38.29 -7.74 -27.64
N SER A 571 -37.69 -8.93 -27.70
CA SER A 571 -36.99 -9.49 -26.54
C SER A 571 -35.70 -8.72 -26.22
N TYR A 572 -35.24 -8.74 -24.97
CA TYR A 572 -33.94 -8.16 -24.59
C TYR A 572 -32.76 -8.81 -25.36
N GLU A 573 -32.90 -10.09 -25.71
CA GLU A 573 -31.94 -10.84 -26.54
C GLU A 573 -31.87 -10.24 -27.95
N GLU A 574 -33.02 -9.97 -28.55
CA GLU A 574 -33.15 -9.41 -29.88
C GLU A 574 -32.62 -7.96 -29.97
N ILE A 575 -32.89 -7.14 -28.95
CA ILE A 575 -32.38 -5.76 -28.88
C ILE A 575 -30.85 -5.74 -28.75
N ARG A 576 -30.27 -6.68 -27.98
CA ARG A 576 -28.79 -6.83 -27.86
C ARG A 576 -28.15 -7.29 -29.16
N LEU A 577 -28.77 -8.25 -29.84
CA LEU A 577 -28.31 -8.69 -31.16
C LEU A 577 -28.37 -7.55 -32.18
N GLY A 578 -29.45 -6.77 -32.18
CA GLY A 578 -29.56 -5.55 -32.98
C GLY A 578 -28.44 -4.56 -32.67
N ARG A 579 -28.15 -4.32 -31.39
CA ARG A 579 -27.06 -3.44 -30.93
C ARG A 579 -25.68 -3.85 -31.47
N LEU A 580 -25.37 -5.14 -31.45
CA LEU A 580 -24.14 -5.69 -32.04
C LEU A 580 -24.01 -5.34 -33.53
N MET A 581 -25.12 -5.36 -34.27
CA MET A 581 -25.16 -5.04 -35.71
C MET A 581 -25.24 -3.54 -36.01
N VAL A 582 -25.60 -2.69 -35.03
CA VAL A 582 -25.53 -1.22 -35.14
C VAL A 582 -24.09 -0.73 -35.00
N ALA A 583 -23.27 -1.39 -34.17
CA ALA A 583 -21.86 -1.07 -33.94
C ALA A 583 -20.90 -1.48 -35.07
N LYS A 584 -21.44 -1.87 -36.24
CA LYS A 584 -20.70 -2.34 -37.43
C LYS A 584 -20.13 -1.20 -38.26
#